data_AF-A0A452V490-F1
#
_entry.id   AF-A0A452V490-F1
#
_cell.length_a   1.000
_cell.length_b   1.000
_cell.length_c   1.000
_cell.angle_alpha   90.00
_cell.angle_beta   90.00
_cell.angle_gamma   90.00
#
_symmetry.space_group_name_H-M   'P 1'
#
loop_
_entity.id
_entity.type
_entity.pdbx_description
1 polymer ?
#
loop_
_entity_poly.entity_id
_entity_poly.type
_entity_poly.pdbx_seq_one_letter_code
_entity_poly.pdbx_strand_id
1 'polypeptide(L)'
;MTFVPVIPESYSHVLAEFESLDPLLSALRLDSSRLKCTSIAVSRKWLALGSSGGGLNLIQKEGWKHRLFLSHREGAISQVACCLHDDDYVAVATSQGLVVVWELNQVGNQNAFMCLQSTKAEKLQLSVGTQLFLEFL
;
A
#
# COMPACT_ATOMS: atom_id res chain seq x y z
N MET A 1 34.49 -25.93 -16.15
CA MET A 1 33.09 -26.38 -16.40
C MET A 1 32.18 -25.30 -15.85
N THR A 2 31.40 -24.66 -16.70
CA THR A 2 30.45 -23.60 -16.34
C THR A 2 29.16 -24.22 -15.83
N PHE A 3 28.83 -24.01 -14.56
CA PHE A 3 27.55 -24.39 -13.97
C PHE A 3 26.48 -23.45 -14.56
N VAL A 4 25.71 -23.94 -15.53
CA VAL A 4 24.52 -23.25 -16.00
C VAL A 4 23.42 -23.56 -14.99
N PRO A 5 22.85 -22.55 -14.29
CA PRO A 5 21.77 -22.81 -13.35
C PRO A 5 20.56 -23.33 -14.11
N VAL A 6 20.19 -24.59 -13.84
CA VAL A 6 18.94 -25.18 -14.31
C VAL A 6 17.81 -24.49 -13.56
N ILE A 7 17.07 -23.63 -14.25
CA ILE A 7 15.88 -22.96 -13.69
C ILE A 7 14.75 -24.00 -13.70
N PRO A 8 14.20 -24.42 -12.55
CA PRO A 8 13.11 -25.38 -12.52
C PRO A 8 11.83 -24.79 -13.13
N GLU A 9 11.13 -25.57 -13.95
CA GLU A 9 9.92 -25.15 -14.69
C GLU A 9 8.71 -24.84 -13.78
N SER A 10 8.75 -25.27 -12.51
CA SER A 10 7.75 -24.92 -11.52
C SER A 10 8.31 -25.02 -10.09
N TYR A 11 8.00 -24.04 -9.26
CA TYR A 11 8.22 -24.09 -7.82
C TYR A 11 6.95 -24.65 -7.18
N SER A 12 7.02 -25.88 -6.66
CA SER A 12 5.89 -26.55 -6.00
C SER A 12 5.79 -26.25 -4.50
N HIS A 13 6.84 -25.68 -3.91
CA HIS A 13 6.95 -25.43 -2.48
C HIS A 13 7.57 -24.05 -2.26
N VAL A 14 7.03 -23.30 -1.30
CA VAL A 14 7.57 -22.00 -0.85
C VAL A 14 7.97 -22.15 0.60
N LEU A 15 9.25 -21.96 0.90
CA LEU A 15 9.75 -21.87 2.26
C LEU A 15 9.75 -20.40 2.65
N ALA A 16 9.14 -20.09 3.80
CA ALA A 16 9.14 -18.76 4.38
C ALA A 16 9.73 -18.87 5.79
N GLU A 17 10.79 -18.10 6.05
CA GLU A 17 11.36 -17.96 7.38
C GLU A 17 10.81 -16.68 8.02
N PHE A 18 10.46 -16.78 9.30
CA PHE A 18 9.97 -15.66 10.09
C PHE A 18 11.02 -15.33 11.16
N GLU A 19 11.64 -14.15 11.03
CA GLU A 19 12.70 -13.73 11.94
C GLU A 19 12.13 -12.99 13.16
N SER A 20 11.45 -11.86 12.97
CA SER A 20 10.77 -11.14 14.06
C SER A 20 9.71 -10.18 13.52
N LEU A 21 8.59 -10.05 14.24
CA LEU A 21 7.53 -9.06 13.98
C LEU A 21 7.69 -7.81 14.87
N ASP A 22 8.59 -7.83 15.85
CA ASP A 22 8.68 -6.80 16.89
C ASP A 22 8.95 -5.39 16.33
N PRO A 23 9.83 -5.19 15.32
CA PRO A 23 10.03 -3.88 14.73
C PRO A 23 8.74 -3.32 14.09
N LEU A 24 7.99 -4.17 13.39
CA LEU A 24 6.71 -3.80 12.79
C LEU A 24 5.65 -3.51 13.87
N LEU A 25 5.52 -4.38 14.86
CA LEU A 25 4.58 -4.17 15.96
C LEU A 25 4.90 -2.90 16.73
N SER A 26 6.18 -2.58 16.93
CA SER A 26 6.61 -1.34 17.57
C SER A 26 6.14 -0.13 16.77
N ALA A 27 6.30 -0.14 15.44
CA ALA A 27 5.82 0.92 14.55
C ALA A 27 4.29 1.09 14.59
N LEU A 28 3.55 -0.01 14.76
CA LEU A 28 2.09 -0.01 14.80
C LEU A 28 1.52 0.40 16.17
N ARG A 29 2.29 0.27 17.26
CA ARG A 29 1.80 0.40 18.66
C ARG A 29 2.05 1.77 19.30
N LEU A 30 2.78 2.68 18.65
CA LEU A 30 3.39 3.83 19.34
C LEU A 30 2.42 4.86 19.92
N ASP A 31 1.21 5.05 19.38
CA ASP A 31 0.26 6.06 19.91
C ASP A 31 -1.16 5.51 19.99
N SER A 32 -1.50 4.92 21.15
CA SER A 32 -2.85 4.84 21.73
C SER A 32 -4.04 5.04 20.77
N SER A 33 -4.48 3.95 20.14
CA SER A 33 -5.87 3.54 19.94
C SER A 33 -5.90 2.57 18.76
N ARG A 34 -6.73 1.52 18.89
CA ARG A 34 -6.94 0.45 17.91
C ARG A 34 -6.79 0.96 16.46
N LEU A 35 -5.65 0.70 15.84
CA LEU A 35 -5.48 0.94 14.41
C LEU A 35 -6.41 -0.05 13.71
N LYS A 36 -7.63 0.40 13.40
CA LYS A 36 -8.65 -0.39 12.71
C LYS A 36 -8.34 -0.37 11.24
N CYS A 37 -7.36 -1.17 10.85
CA CYS A 37 -7.03 -1.37 9.45
C CYS A 37 -8.10 -2.22 8.78
N THR A 38 -8.62 -1.74 7.66
CA THR A 38 -9.55 -2.45 6.78
C THR A 38 -8.82 -3.06 5.60
N SER A 39 -7.66 -2.51 5.24
CA SER A 39 -6.86 -2.95 4.09
C SER A 39 -5.38 -2.68 4.30
N ILE A 40 -4.54 -3.47 3.62
CA ILE A 40 -3.09 -3.40 3.68
C ILE A 40 -2.50 -3.53 2.27
N ALA A 41 -1.46 -2.76 1.99
CA ALA A 41 -0.63 -2.91 0.81
C ALA A 41 0.84 -2.71 1.18
N VAL A 42 1.72 -3.35 0.44
CA VAL A 42 3.16 -3.36 0.72
C VAL A 42 3.91 -3.03 -0.55
N SER A 43 4.83 -2.07 -0.46
CA SER A 43 5.80 -1.73 -1.52
C SER A 43 7.21 -2.09 -1.04
N ARG A 44 8.25 -1.76 -1.82
CA ARG A 44 9.63 -1.94 -1.37
C ARG A 44 9.97 -0.97 -0.23
N LYS A 45 9.50 0.27 -0.34
CA LYS A 45 9.80 1.37 0.60
C LYS A 45 8.76 1.52 1.72
N TRP A 46 7.49 1.24 1.44
CA TRP A 46 6.37 1.59 2.32
C TRP A 46 5.49 0.39 2.69
N LEU A 47 4.96 0.44 3.90
CA LEU A 47 3.82 -0.32 4.36
C LEU A 47 2.62 0.62 4.43
N ALA A 48 1.58 0.36 3.64
CA ALA A 48 0.39 1.17 3.54
C ALA A 48 -0.81 0.49 4.22
N LEU A 49 -1.50 1.21 5.10
CA LEU A 49 -2.58 0.68 5.94
C LEU A 49 -3.80 1.60 5.86
N GLY A 50 -4.88 1.10 5.29
CA GLY A 50 -6.15 1.82 5.18
C GLY A 50 -6.97 1.68 6.45
N SER A 51 -7.56 2.76 6.93
CA SER A 51 -8.42 2.79 8.13
C SER A 51 -9.90 2.93 7.77
N SER A 52 -10.76 2.39 8.63
CA SER A 52 -12.21 2.60 8.56
C SER A 52 -12.63 4.08 8.74
N GLY A 53 -11.75 4.93 9.27
CA GLY A 53 -11.98 6.37 9.41
C GLY A 53 -11.54 7.20 8.20
N GLY A 54 -11.17 6.59 7.08
CA GLY A 54 -10.70 7.30 5.88
C GLY A 54 -9.22 7.69 5.90
N GLY A 55 -8.48 7.27 6.92
CA GLY A 55 -7.06 7.53 7.06
C GLY A 55 -6.18 6.42 6.49
N LEU A 56 -5.28 6.76 5.58
CA LEU A 56 -4.18 5.92 5.13
C LEU A 56 -2.94 6.21 5.99
N ASN A 57 -2.37 5.15 6.56
CA ASN A 57 -1.13 5.20 7.31
C ASN A 57 -0.02 4.55 6.49
N LEU A 58 1.00 5.32 6.16
CA LEU A 58 2.19 4.85 5.47
C LEU A 58 3.32 4.81 6.47
N ILE A 59 3.97 3.66 6.58
CA ILE A 59 5.12 3.45 7.45
C ILE A 59 6.30 3.07 6.55
N GLN A 60 7.39 3.81 6.65
CA GLN A 60 8.61 3.49 5.91
C GLN A 60 9.22 2.20 6.50
N LYS A 61 9.44 1.22 5.62
CA LYS A 61 10.03 -0.07 6.01
C LYS A 61 11.47 0.08 6.50
N GLU A 62 12.20 1.02 5.90
CA GLU A 62 13.54 1.41 6.33
C GLU A 62 13.47 2.00 7.75
N GLY A 63 13.93 1.25 8.74
CA GLY A 63 14.04 1.69 10.12
C GLY A 63 12.72 1.89 10.88
N TRP A 64 11.56 1.60 10.29
CA TRP A 64 10.24 1.63 10.95
C TRP A 64 9.90 2.93 11.70
N LYS A 65 10.50 4.06 11.29
CA LYS A 65 10.47 5.34 12.03
C LYS A 65 9.62 6.42 11.38
N HIS A 66 9.57 6.44 10.06
CA HIS A 66 8.92 7.52 9.33
C HIS A 66 7.48 7.15 8.98
N ARG A 67 6.52 7.95 9.46
CA ARG A 67 5.08 7.73 9.24
C ARG A 67 4.47 8.93 8.53
N LEU A 68 3.71 8.64 7.48
CA LEU A 68 2.85 9.62 6.82
C LEU A 68 1.39 9.20 7.05
N PHE A 69 0.54 10.18 7.38
CA PHE A 69 -0.90 9.96 7.52
C PHE A 69 -1.62 10.79 6.47
N LEU A 70 -2.28 10.11 5.53
CA LEU A 70 -3.07 10.74 4.48
C LEU A 70 -4.55 10.47 4.81
N SER A 71 -5.32 11.50 5.12
CA SER A 71 -6.76 11.34 5.31
C SER A 71 -7.51 11.86 4.11
N HIS A 72 -8.41 11.04 3.57
CA HIS A 72 -9.49 11.53 2.75
C HIS A 72 -10.76 11.53 3.64
N ARG A 73 -11.58 12.58 3.59
CA ARG A 73 -12.76 12.72 4.48
C ARG A 73 -13.99 11.94 4.00
N GLU A 74 -13.84 11.05 3.01
CA GLU A 74 -14.96 10.43 2.29
C GLU A 74 -15.04 8.91 2.49
N GLY A 75 -15.29 8.52 3.74
CA GLY A 75 -15.68 7.17 4.11
C GLY A 75 -14.52 6.24 4.48
N ALA A 76 -14.87 4.99 4.79
CA ALA A 76 -13.89 3.97 5.15
C ALA A 76 -13.06 3.58 3.93
N ILE A 77 -11.76 3.37 4.11
CA ILE A 77 -10.91 2.80 3.08
C ILE A 77 -11.31 1.33 2.88
N SER A 78 -11.66 0.95 1.66
CA SER A 78 -11.97 -0.44 1.29
C SER A 78 -10.74 -1.16 0.73
N GLN A 79 -9.89 -0.45 -0.01
CA GLN A 79 -8.71 -1.05 -0.63
C GLN A 79 -7.56 -0.05 -0.72
N VAL A 80 -6.34 -0.57 -0.68
CA VAL A 80 -5.10 0.20 -0.86
C VAL A 80 -4.26 -0.56 -1.88
N ALA A 81 -3.60 0.17 -2.77
CA ALA A 81 -2.62 -0.36 -3.70
C ALA A 81 -1.37 0.51 -3.68
N CYS A 82 -0.20 -0.12 -3.68
CA CYS A 82 1.08 0.56 -3.92
C CYS A 82 1.53 0.27 -5.36
N CYS A 83 2.16 1.22 -6.03
CA CYS A 83 2.73 0.95 -7.35
C CYS A 83 3.95 0.03 -7.22
N LEU A 84 4.03 -0.98 -8.11
CA LEU A 84 5.08 -2.02 -8.09
C LEU A 84 6.44 -1.54 -8.56
N HIS A 85 6.47 -0.47 -9.34
CA HIS A 85 7.69 0.02 -9.99
C HIS A 85 8.09 1.40 -9.49
N ASP A 86 7.11 2.18 -9.00
CA ASP A 86 7.33 3.51 -8.45
C ASP A 86 6.80 3.56 -7.03
N ASP A 87 7.71 3.47 -6.06
CA ASP A 87 7.39 3.45 -4.64
C ASP A 87 6.88 4.80 -4.11
N ASP A 88 6.86 5.84 -4.95
CA ASP A 88 6.37 7.17 -4.59
C ASP A 88 4.88 7.37 -4.97
N TYR A 89 4.15 6.34 -5.41
CA TYR A 89 2.70 6.43 -5.61
C TYR A 89 1.90 5.40 -4.79
N VAL A 90 0.79 5.87 -4.24
CA VAL A 90 -0.19 5.03 -3.53
C VAL A 90 -1.61 5.39 -3.94
N ALA A 91 -2.45 4.39 -4.12
CA ALA A 91 -3.86 4.53 -4.45
C ALA A 91 -4.73 3.91 -3.37
N VAL A 92 -5.88 4.53 -3.14
CA VAL A 92 -6.82 4.12 -2.11
C VAL A 92 -8.23 4.19 -2.66
N ALA A 93 -9.02 3.14 -2.44
CA ALA A 93 -10.44 3.12 -2.73
C ALA A 93 -11.20 3.21 -1.41
N THR A 94 -12.34 3.85 -1.48
CA THR A 94 -13.20 4.10 -0.33
C THR A 94 -14.54 3.40 -0.55
N SER A 95 -15.19 3.07 0.55
CA SER A 95 -16.55 2.49 0.56
C SER A 95 -17.60 3.36 -0.15
N GLN A 96 -17.33 4.64 -0.34
CA GLN A 96 -18.21 5.57 -1.07
C GLN A 96 -17.91 5.60 -2.58
N GLY A 97 -17.01 4.74 -3.05
CA GLY A 97 -16.60 4.67 -4.44
C GLY A 97 -15.53 5.70 -4.82
N LEU A 98 -14.98 6.45 -3.88
CA LEU A 98 -13.89 7.36 -4.18
C LEU A 98 -12.59 6.58 -4.39
N VAL A 99 -11.79 6.98 -5.36
CA VAL A 99 -10.44 6.49 -5.60
C VAL A 99 -9.49 7.67 -5.58
N VAL A 100 -8.60 7.69 -4.60
CA VAL A 100 -7.62 8.76 -4.40
C VAL A 100 -6.23 8.22 -4.66
N VAL A 101 -5.45 8.97 -5.44
CA VAL A 101 -4.05 8.65 -5.73
C VAL A 101 -3.17 9.76 -5.19
N TRP A 102 -2.23 9.37 -4.33
CA TRP A 102 -1.26 10.27 -3.73
C TRP A 102 0.14 9.99 -4.28
N GLU A 103 0.86 11.06 -4.53
CA GLU A 103 2.31 11.03 -4.72
C GLU A 103 2.99 11.31 -3.37
N LEU A 104 3.91 10.44 -3.00
CA LEU A 104 4.67 10.42 -1.77
C LEU A 104 6.02 11.09 -1.99
N ASN A 105 6.04 12.42 -2.06
CA ASN A 105 7.30 13.14 -2.15
C ASN A 105 8.07 13.10 -0.82
N GLN A 106 9.39 12.97 -0.88
CA GLN A 106 10.28 12.92 0.29
C GLN A 106 10.32 14.23 1.09
N VAL A 107 9.87 15.35 0.51
CA VAL A 107 9.98 16.71 1.09
C VAL A 107 8.70 17.15 1.81
N GLY A 108 7.84 16.21 2.21
CA GLY A 108 6.64 16.52 3.01
C GLY A 108 5.51 17.19 2.21
N ASN A 109 5.63 17.29 0.89
CA ASN A 109 4.57 17.83 0.03
C ASN A 109 3.76 16.67 -0.55
N GLN A 110 2.59 16.43 0.04
CA GLN A 110 1.69 15.34 -0.33
C GLN A 110 0.60 15.90 -1.24
N ASN A 111 0.71 15.63 -2.53
CA ASN A 111 -0.30 16.06 -3.48
C ASN A 111 -1.18 14.87 -3.85
N ALA A 112 -2.49 15.04 -3.66
CA ALA A 112 -3.48 14.15 -4.25
C ALA A 112 -3.63 14.55 -5.71
N PHE A 113 -3.26 13.67 -6.63
CA PHE A 113 -3.27 14.00 -8.06
C PHE A 113 -4.60 13.65 -8.73
N MET A 114 -5.27 12.61 -8.25
CA MET A 114 -6.47 12.11 -8.89
C MET A 114 -7.48 11.63 -7.86
N CYS A 115 -8.72 12.08 -8.04
CA CYS A 115 -9.88 11.72 -7.26
C CYS A 115 -10.96 11.27 -8.25
N LEU A 116 -11.15 9.97 -8.39
CA LEU A 116 -12.17 9.41 -9.28
C LEU A 116 -13.31 8.83 -8.44
N GLN A 117 -14.55 9.15 -8.77
CA GLN A 117 -15.71 8.56 -8.10
C GLN A 117 -16.25 7.42 -8.97
N SER A 118 -16.09 6.18 -8.52
CA SER A 118 -16.58 4.97 -9.18
C SER A 118 -17.41 4.11 -8.24
N THR A 119 -18.62 3.77 -8.66
CA THR A 119 -19.59 2.98 -7.89
C THR A 119 -19.33 1.48 -7.89
N LYS A 120 -18.24 0.98 -8.51
CA LYS A 120 -18.07 -0.47 -8.78
C LYS A 120 -16.62 -0.98 -8.67
N ALA A 121 -15.77 -0.37 -7.84
CA ALA A 121 -14.39 -0.82 -7.68
C ALA A 121 -14.29 -2.11 -6.82
N GLU A 122 -14.05 -3.25 -7.45
CA GLU A 122 -13.76 -4.52 -6.76
C GLU A 122 -12.26 -4.75 -6.53
N LYS A 123 -11.39 -4.20 -7.41
CA LYS A 123 -9.93 -4.37 -7.30
C LYS A 123 -9.14 -3.15 -7.77
N LEU A 124 -8.27 -2.63 -6.91
CA LEU A 124 -7.31 -1.57 -7.22
C LEU A 124 -5.95 -2.15 -7.57
N GLN A 125 -5.43 -1.77 -8.73
CA GLN A 125 -4.05 -2.05 -9.12
C GLN A 125 -3.39 -0.81 -9.73
N LEU A 126 -2.16 -0.51 -9.31
CA LEU A 126 -1.35 0.56 -9.87
C LEU A 126 -0.28 -0.04 -10.79
N SER A 127 -0.29 0.35 -12.07
CA SER A 127 0.73 -0.05 -13.06
C SER A 127 1.40 1.19 -13.65
N VAL A 128 2.63 1.01 -14.16
CA VAL A 128 3.45 2.11 -14.70
C VAL A 128 2.95 2.56 -16.05
N GLY A 129 2.99 3.87 -16.27
CA GLY A 129 2.66 4.51 -17.53
C GLY A 129 1.43 5.40 -17.42
N THR A 130 1.35 6.26 -16.39
CA THR A 130 0.28 7.28 -16.17
C THR A 130 -1.17 6.76 -16.15
N GLN A 131 -1.38 5.47 -16.35
CA GLN A 131 -2.70 4.88 -16.54
C GLN A 131 -3.02 4.05 -15.30
N LEU A 132 -3.86 4.62 -14.44
CA LEU A 132 -4.49 3.92 -13.34
C LEU A 132 -5.36 2.80 -13.92
N PHE A 133 -4.88 1.56 -13.81
CA PHE A 133 -5.70 0.39 -14.11
C PHE A 133 -6.58 0.07 -12.91
N LEU A 134 -7.69 0.77 -12.84
CA LEU A 134 -8.83 0.33 -12.05
C LEU A 134 -9.45 -0.89 -12.74
N GLU A 135 -9.12 -2.11 -12.28
CA GLU A 135 -9.84 -3.31 -12.69
C GLU A 135 -11.22 -3.31 -12.00
N PHE A 136 -12.24 -2.88 -12.74
CA PHE A 136 -13.64 -3.10 -12.39
C PHE A 136 -14.03 -4.48 -12.94
N LEU A 137 -14.27 -5.47 -12.07
CA LEU A 137 -14.94 -6.72 -12.47
C LEU A 137 -16.49 -6.55 -12.39
#